data_AF-A0A521YTF0-F1
#
_entry.id   AF-A0A521YTF0-F1
#
_cell.length_a   1.000
_cell.length_b   1.000
_cell.length_c   1.000
_cell.angle_alpha   90.00
_cell.angle_beta   90.00
_cell.angle_gamma   90.00
#
_symmetry.space_group_name_H-M   'P 1'
#
loop_
_entity.id
_entity.type
_entity.pdbx_description
1 polymer ?
#
loop_
_entity_poly.entity_id
_entity_poly.type
_entity_poly.pdbx_seq_one_letter_code
_entity_poly.pdbx_strand_id
1 'polypeptide(L)'
;MESIGEPAAWRNSGRIYYRRHMKPVRRFLAIAALAVFGFASALAQDWPAKPVTMVVPFAAGGPLDVLAARKDLPGDTLADFIPYVRANQAKLQYGSAGVGTSSHPGCVLLNQMIGVDVVHVPYRGGGPAIQDLAAGRIDYLCTYVSNLIPAVKKGSAKAVATLAAARVASFPDVATADEQGLKGFDVSAWNALFLPKGAPAAPTKR
;
A
#
# COMPACT_ATOMS: atom_id res chain seq x y z
N MET A 1 93.92 -36.45 36.14
CA MET A 1 93.43 -37.62 36.89
C MET A 1 91.95 -37.74 36.59
N GLU A 2 91.54 -38.96 36.26
CA GLU A 2 90.22 -39.36 35.77
C GLU A 2 89.04 -38.71 36.52
N SER A 3 87.92 -38.51 35.83
CA SER A 3 86.78 -39.43 36.05
C SER A 3 85.49 -38.99 35.34
N ILE A 4 85.11 -39.73 34.27
CA ILE A 4 83.80 -40.40 34.04
C ILE A 4 82.58 -39.88 34.84
N GLY A 5 81.38 -39.66 34.31
CA GLY A 5 80.76 -39.89 33.01
C GLY A 5 79.26 -39.50 33.11
N GLU A 6 78.70 -38.94 32.03
CA GLU A 6 77.26 -38.66 31.81
C GLU A 6 76.43 -39.95 31.63
N PRO A 7 75.07 -39.94 31.43
CA PRO A 7 74.09 -38.83 31.43
C PRO A 7 72.75 -39.18 32.13
N ALA A 8 71.92 -38.18 32.48
CA ALA A 8 70.48 -38.40 32.59
C ALA A 8 69.66 -37.12 32.32
N ALA A 9 69.02 -37.13 31.15
CA ALA A 9 67.70 -36.58 30.92
C ALA A 9 67.51 -35.05 31.06
N TRP A 10 67.85 -34.37 29.96
CA TRP A 10 67.06 -33.30 29.35
C TRP A 10 65.57 -33.36 29.68
N ARG A 11 65.07 -32.46 30.53
CA ARG A 11 63.62 -32.25 30.68
C ARG A 11 63.32 -30.84 31.22
N ASN A 12 63.36 -29.84 30.33
CA ASN A 12 62.39 -28.73 30.29
C ASN A 12 62.86 -27.63 29.32
N SER A 13 62.42 -27.73 28.07
CA SER A 13 62.41 -26.57 27.18
C SER A 13 61.42 -26.78 26.06
N GLY A 14 60.58 -25.77 25.81
CA GLY A 14 59.90 -25.60 24.52
C GLY A 14 58.47 -26.12 24.47
N ARG A 15 57.54 -25.29 24.94
CA ARG A 15 56.12 -25.43 24.65
C ARG A 15 55.91 -25.07 23.16
N ILE A 16 55.97 -26.06 22.27
CA ILE A 16 55.62 -25.93 20.85
C ILE A 16 54.22 -26.54 20.65
N TYR A 17 53.23 -25.69 20.43
CA TYR A 17 51.88 -26.12 20.05
C TYR A 17 51.78 -26.23 18.53
N TYR A 18 51.62 -27.45 18.03
CA TYR A 18 50.95 -27.68 16.75
C TYR A 18 50.23 -29.03 16.77
N ARG A 19 48.90 -29.03 16.75
CA ARG A 19 48.14 -30.12 16.08
C ARG A 19 46.74 -29.69 15.67
N ARG A 20 46.58 -29.64 14.37
CA ARG A 20 45.34 -29.52 13.60
C ARG A 20 44.63 -30.88 13.64
N HIS A 21 43.34 -30.94 13.96
CA HIS A 21 42.28 -31.46 13.07
C HIS A 21 41.00 -31.96 13.77
N MET A 22 39.89 -31.61 13.09
CA MET A 22 38.58 -32.28 12.97
C MET A 22 37.47 -31.96 14.00
N LYS A 23 36.39 -31.38 13.45
CA LYS A 23 35.12 -30.99 14.10
C LYS A 23 34.25 -32.22 14.38
N PRO A 24 33.36 -32.19 15.40
CA PRO A 24 32.15 -32.99 15.37
C PRO A 24 30.92 -32.08 15.33
N VAL A 25 30.39 -31.87 14.11
CA VAL A 25 29.00 -32.09 13.61
C VAL A 25 27.78 -31.89 14.53
N ARG A 26 27.92 -31.89 15.85
CA ARG A 26 26.82 -31.88 16.83
C ARG A 26 26.16 -30.51 17.03
N ARG A 27 26.85 -29.41 16.68
CA ARG A 27 26.31 -28.04 16.82
C ARG A 27 25.35 -27.63 15.70
N PHE A 28 25.35 -28.32 14.55
CA PHE A 28 24.48 -27.95 13.43
C PHE A 28 23.05 -28.50 13.54
N LEU A 29 22.83 -29.58 14.29
CA LEU A 29 21.48 -30.13 14.50
C LEU A 29 20.58 -29.26 15.38
N ALA A 30 21.16 -28.44 16.29
CA ALA A 30 20.39 -27.57 17.17
C ALA A 30 19.76 -26.36 16.44
N ILE A 31 20.37 -25.89 15.35
CA ILE A 31 19.84 -24.77 14.56
C ILE A 31 18.68 -25.23 13.65
N ALA A 32 18.72 -26.49 13.18
CA ALA A 32 17.63 -27.05 12.39
C ALA A 32 16.33 -27.23 13.20
N ALA A 33 16.42 -27.60 14.48
CA ALA A 33 15.24 -27.75 15.35
C ALA A 33 14.55 -26.41 15.67
N LEU A 34 15.30 -25.30 15.75
CA LEU A 34 14.75 -23.95 15.92
C LEU A 34 14.16 -23.37 14.62
N ALA A 35 14.58 -23.86 13.45
CA ALA A 35 14.02 -23.45 12.16
C ALA A 35 12.62 -24.04 11.89
N VAL A 36 12.26 -25.16 12.53
CA VAL A 36 10.94 -25.81 12.36
C VAL A 36 9.85 -25.13 13.19
N PHE A 37 10.19 -24.40 14.26
CA PHE A 37 9.20 -23.69 15.10
C PHE A 37 8.87 -22.26 14.63
N GLY A 38 9.56 -21.74 13.61
CA GLY A 38 9.39 -20.34 13.15
C GLY A 38 8.30 -20.12 12.10
N PHE A 39 7.73 -21.18 11.53
CA PHE A 39 6.68 -21.12 10.51
C PHE A 39 5.34 -21.62 11.05
N ALA A 40 4.89 -21.05 12.17
CA ALA A 40 3.46 -21.00 12.40
C ALA A 40 2.91 -19.99 11.39
N SER A 41 2.36 -20.48 10.28
CA SER A 41 1.47 -19.68 9.44
C SER A 41 0.49 -18.98 10.40
N ALA A 42 0.43 -17.65 10.39
CA ALA A 42 -0.65 -16.99 11.09
C ALA A 42 -1.93 -17.42 10.38
N LEU A 43 -2.66 -18.38 10.96
CA LEU A 43 -4.01 -18.73 10.52
C LEU A 43 -4.81 -17.45 10.72
N ALA A 44 -5.12 -16.76 9.63
CA ALA A 44 -6.01 -15.61 9.69
C ALA A 44 -7.29 -16.07 10.38
N GLN A 45 -7.60 -15.46 11.52
CA GLN A 45 -8.83 -15.79 12.22
C GLN A 45 -10.02 -15.34 11.36
N ASP A 46 -11.03 -16.20 11.22
CA ASP A 46 -12.23 -15.88 10.47
C ASP A 46 -12.87 -14.60 11.03
N TRP A 47 -12.86 -13.54 10.21
CA TRP A 47 -13.50 -12.27 10.52
C TRP A 47 -14.93 -12.29 9.96
N PRO A 48 -15.94 -11.82 10.71
CA PRO A 48 -15.87 -11.30 12.07
C PRO A 48 -16.15 -12.40 13.08
N ALA A 49 -15.21 -12.63 14.01
CA ALA A 49 -15.38 -13.62 15.08
C ALA A 49 -16.54 -13.31 16.06
N LYS A 50 -17.11 -12.10 16.01
CA LYS A 50 -18.26 -11.63 16.81
C LYS A 50 -19.10 -10.65 15.99
N PRO A 51 -20.42 -10.58 16.17
CA PRO A 51 -21.25 -9.56 15.52
C PRO A 51 -20.75 -8.15 15.85
N VAL A 52 -20.50 -7.32 14.83
CA VAL A 52 -20.05 -5.94 14.97
C VAL A 52 -21.17 -5.01 14.52
N THR A 53 -21.51 -4.01 15.34
CA THR A 53 -22.42 -2.92 14.93
C THR A 53 -21.63 -1.89 14.13
N MET A 54 -22.03 -1.68 12.89
CA MET A 54 -21.45 -0.70 11.98
C MET A 54 -22.34 0.54 11.96
N VAL A 55 -21.80 1.69 12.35
CA VAL A 55 -22.47 2.99 12.26
C VAL A 55 -21.78 3.81 11.19
N VAL A 56 -22.47 4.24 10.14
CA VAL A 56 -21.89 5.06 9.07
C VAL A 56 -22.16 6.53 9.41
N PRO A 57 -21.16 7.34 9.85
CA PRO A 57 -21.40 8.72 10.31
C PRO A 57 -21.50 9.73 9.16
N PHE A 58 -21.32 9.28 7.92
CA PHE A 58 -21.51 10.05 6.70
C PHE A 58 -22.78 9.59 5.99
N ALA A 59 -23.33 10.39 5.07
CA ALA A 59 -24.47 9.94 4.27
C ALA A 59 -24.14 8.60 3.60
N ALA A 60 -24.99 7.58 3.81
CA ALA A 60 -24.87 6.32 3.11
C ALA A 60 -24.89 6.58 1.60
N GLY A 61 -23.84 6.18 0.89
CA GLY A 61 -23.79 6.25 -0.58
C GLY A 61 -23.41 7.59 -1.21
N GLY A 62 -22.85 8.55 -0.45
CA GLY A 62 -22.29 9.76 -1.06
C GLY A 62 -21.01 9.44 -1.85
N PRO A 63 -20.81 9.90 -3.10
CA PRO A 63 -19.59 9.64 -3.84
C PRO A 63 -18.43 10.29 -3.10
N LEU A 64 -17.47 9.49 -2.66
CA LEU A 64 -16.28 10.02 -2.01
C LEU A 64 -15.09 10.04 -2.95
N ASP A 65 -15.07 9.21 -3.99
CA ASP A 65 -13.91 9.03 -4.84
C ASP A 65 -14.02 9.77 -6.17
N VAL A 66 -12.90 10.31 -6.61
CA VAL A 66 -12.73 11.07 -7.86
C VAL A 66 -11.41 10.68 -8.51
N LEU A 67 -11.41 10.64 -9.84
CA LEU A 67 -10.20 10.58 -10.64
C LEU A 67 -9.59 11.98 -10.71
N ALA A 68 -8.47 12.14 -10.04
CA ALA A 68 -7.66 13.36 -10.08
C ALA A 68 -6.55 13.20 -11.12
N ALA A 69 -6.30 14.24 -11.90
CA ALA A 69 -5.17 14.32 -12.83
C ALA A 69 -4.37 15.60 -12.60
N ARG A 70 -3.09 15.59 -12.99
CA ARG A 70 -2.27 16.81 -13.01
C ARG A 70 -2.88 17.82 -13.98
N LYS A 71 -2.73 19.11 -13.66
CA LYS A 71 -3.41 20.22 -14.38
C LYS A 71 -3.11 20.28 -15.89
N ASP A 72 -1.95 19.81 -16.30
CA ASP A 72 -1.41 19.86 -17.66
C ASP A 72 -1.58 18.54 -18.43
N LEU A 73 -2.20 17.52 -17.84
CA LEU A 73 -2.61 16.33 -18.57
C LEU A 73 -3.66 16.74 -19.65
N PRO A 74 -3.56 16.30 -20.91
CA PRO A 74 -4.50 16.71 -21.95
C PRO A 74 -5.96 16.30 -21.67
N GLY A 75 -6.88 17.25 -21.87
CA GLY A 75 -8.33 17.07 -21.81
C GLY A 75 -8.92 16.83 -20.42
N ASP A 76 -10.20 17.08 -20.26
CA ASP A 76 -10.85 17.19 -18.93
C ASP A 76 -11.86 16.06 -18.67
N THR A 77 -11.97 15.12 -19.61
CA THR A 77 -12.95 14.03 -19.59
C THR A 77 -12.26 12.67 -19.76
N LEU A 78 -12.97 11.59 -19.47
CA LEU A 78 -12.52 10.23 -19.77
C LEU A 78 -12.33 10.00 -21.28
N ALA A 79 -13.09 10.71 -22.12
CA ALA A 79 -12.94 10.62 -23.57
C ALA A 79 -11.56 11.11 -24.03
N ASP A 80 -10.96 12.07 -23.33
CA ASP A 80 -9.60 12.54 -23.59
C ASP A 80 -8.54 11.74 -22.82
N PHE A 81 -8.83 11.44 -21.55
CA PHE A 81 -7.93 10.74 -20.64
C PHE A 81 -7.61 9.33 -21.14
N ILE A 82 -8.62 8.54 -21.51
CA ILE A 82 -8.43 7.12 -21.84
C ILE A 82 -7.50 6.93 -23.06
N PRO A 83 -7.73 7.60 -24.21
CA PRO A 83 -6.82 7.51 -25.35
C PRO A 83 -5.41 7.99 -25.00
N TYR A 84 -5.28 9.09 -24.24
CA TYR A 84 -3.99 9.63 -23.84
C TYR A 84 -3.21 8.65 -22.96
N VAL A 85 -3.85 8.08 -21.94
CA VAL A 85 -3.21 7.11 -21.04
C VAL A 85 -2.84 5.85 -21.82
N ARG A 86 -3.71 5.31 -22.67
CA ARG A 86 -3.38 4.14 -23.51
C ARG A 86 -2.15 4.35 -24.37
N ALA A 87 -2.04 5.52 -25.00
CA ALA A 87 -0.91 5.86 -25.87
C ALA A 87 0.40 6.13 -25.10
N ASN A 88 0.33 6.52 -23.82
CA ASN A 88 1.48 7.00 -23.06
C ASN A 88 1.80 6.18 -21.80
N GLN A 89 1.06 5.10 -21.51
CA GLN A 89 1.09 4.35 -20.25
C GLN A 89 2.50 4.00 -19.74
N ALA A 90 3.44 3.67 -20.64
CA ALA A 90 4.83 3.33 -20.28
C ALA A 90 5.62 4.49 -19.64
N LYS A 91 5.15 5.74 -19.80
CA LYS A 91 5.76 6.95 -19.25
C LYS A 91 4.97 7.53 -18.08
N LEU A 92 3.73 7.08 -17.91
CA LEU A 92 2.83 7.60 -16.90
C LEU A 92 3.01 6.84 -15.58
N GLN A 93 2.67 7.51 -14.50
CA GLN A 93 2.67 6.99 -13.15
C GLN A 93 1.37 7.39 -12.47
N TYR A 94 0.74 6.44 -11.79
CA TYR A 94 -0.44 6.72 -10.97
C TYR A 94 -0.12 6.60 -9.48
N GLY A 95 -0.63 7.53 -8.70
CA GLY A 95 -0.45 7.56 -7.25
C GLY A 95 -1.55 6.82 -6.49
N SER A 96 -1.28 6.52 -5.22
CA SER A 96 -2.29 6.15 -4.24
C SER A 96 -1.94 6.69 -2.86
N ALA A 97 -2.92 6.73 -1.95
CA ALA A 97 -2.69 7.00 -0.54
C ALA A 97 -1.94 5.86 0.20
N GLY A 98 -1.57 4.79 -0.50
CA GLY A 98 -0.84 3.64 0.02
C GLY A 98 -1.43 2.32 -0.46
N VAL A 99 -0.59 1.29 -0.52
CA VAL A 99 -1.02 -0.07 -0.90
C VAL A 99 -2.12 -0.55 0.06
N GLY A 100 -3.26 -0.97 -0.49
CA GLY A 100 -4.39 -1.52 0.28
C GLY A 100 -5.40 -0.48 0.78
N THR A 101 -5.12 0.81 0.64
CA THR A 101 -6.13 1.87 0.81
C THR A 101 -7.14 1.83 -0.34
N SER A 102 -8.36 2.36 -0.20
CA SER A 102 -9.37 2.38 -1.29
C SER A 102 -8.87 3.02 -2.60
N SER A 103 -8.00 4.03 -2.49
CA SER A 103 -7.38 4.71 -3.62
C SER A 103 -6.58 3.79 -4.54
N HIS A 104 -5.97 2.73 -4.00
CA HIS A 104 -5.15 1.81 -4.77
C HIS A 104 -6.00 0.87 -5.67
N PRO A 105 -6.86 -0.02 -5.15
CA PRO A 105 -7.67 -0.90 -5.97
C PRO A 105 -8.68 -0.12 -6.83
N GLY A 106 -9.12 1.08 -6.42
CA GLY A 106 -9.96 1.94 -7.27
C GLY A 106 -9.28 2.32 -8.59
N CYS A 107 -8.00 2.69 -8.54
CA CYS A 107 -7.22 2.99 -9.73
C CYS A 107 -6.74 1.74 -10.48
N VAL A 108 -6.48 0.63 -9.78
CA VAL A 108 -6.23 -0.65 -10.44
C VAL A 108 -7.45 -1.07 -11.27
N LEU A 109 -8.65 -0.98 -10.71
CA LEU A 109 -9.89 -1.30 -11.44
C LEU A 109 -10.08 -0.38 -12.65
N LEU A 110 -9.87 0.93 -12.48
CA LEU A 110 -9.90 1.88 -13.61
C LEU A 110 -8.93 1.46 -14.72
N ASN A 111 -7.67 1.22 -14.37
CA ASN A 111 -6.63 0.83 -15.31
C ASN A 111 -6.99 -0.47 -16.02
N GLN A 112 -7.49 -1.46 -15.29
CA GLN A 112 -7.93 -2.74 -15.83
C GLN A 112 -9.10 -2.57 -16.82
N MET A 113 -10.11 -1.76 -16.48
CA MET A 113 -11.27 -1.52 -17.34
C MET A 113 -10.92 -0.76 -18.61
N ILE A 114 -9.95 0.15 -18.54
CA ILE A 114 -9.47 0.88 -19.72
C ILE A 114 -8.33 0.14 -20.45
N GLY A 115 -7.89 -1.02 -19.96
CA GLY A 115 -6.90 -1.87 -20.61
C GLY A 115 -5.49 -1.27 -20.64
N VAL A 116 -5.06 -0.66 -19.53
CA VAL A 116 -3.71 -0.09 -19.38
C VAL A 116 -3.00 -0.67 -18.17
N ASP A 117 -1.68 -0.73 -18.25
CA ASP A 117 -0.80 -1.11 -17.15
C ASP A 117 0.17 0.05 -16.87
N VAL A 118 -0.22 0.91 -15.93
CA VAL A 118 0.52 2.13 -15.56
C VAL A 118 1.25 1.89 -14.25
N VAL A 119 2.48 2.38 -14.14
CA VAL A 119 3.32 2.21 -12.94
C VAL A 119 2.64 2.81 -11.71
N HIS A 120 2.57 2.02 -10.64
CA HIS A 120 2.03 2.45 -9.35
C HIS A 120 3.09 3.10 -8.47
N VAL A 121 2.77 4.27 -7.91
CA VAL A 121 3.58 4.96 -6.89
C VAL A 121 2.79 5.03 -5.57
N PRO A 122 3.15 4.24 -4.55
CA PRO A 122 2.48 4.26 -3.26
C PRO A 122 2.98 5.39 -2.36
N TYR A 123 2.07 6.16 -1.77
CA TYR A 123 2.38 7.18 -0.76
C TYR A 123 1.94 6.75 0.64
N ARG A 124 2.30 7.56 1.64
CA ARG A 124 1.82 7.44 3.03
C ARG A 124 0.65 8.40 3.28
N GLY A 125 -0.43 8.24 2.52
CA GLY A 125 -1.63 9.08 2.58
C GLY A 125 -1.86 9.94 1.33
N GLY A 126 -3.07 10.48 1.19
CA GLY A 126 -3.48 11.27 0.02
C GLY A 126 -2.83 12.66 -0.06
N GLY A 127 -2.48 13.27 1.06
CA GLY A 127 -1.86 14.61 1.09
C GLY A 127 -0.54 14.69 0.30
N PRO A 128 0.48 13.87 0.65
CA PRO A 128 1.72 13.80 -0.13
C PRO A 128 1.51 13.43 -1.60
N ALA A 129 0.56 12.52 -1.90
CA ALA A 129 0.25 12.14 -3.27
C ALA A 129 -0.30 13.33 -4.09
N ILE A 130 -1.19 14.15 -3.51
CA ILE A 130 -1.73 15.35 -4.18
C ILE A 130 -0.65 16.42 -4.37
N GLN A 131 0.30 16.56 -3.43
CA GLN A 131 1.43 17.48 -3.61
C GLN A 131 2.28 17.07 -4.82
N ASP A 132 2.54 15.77 -4.98
CA ASP A 132 3.28 15.24 -6.12
C ASP A 132 2.50 15.31 -7.43
N LEU A 133 1.18 15.11 -7.39
CA LEU A 133 0.29 15.36 -8.54
C LEU A 133 0.37 16.82 -8.98
N ALA A 134 0.27 17.75 -8.03
CA ALA A 134 0.33 19.18 -8.31
C ALA A 134 1.70 19.61 -8.86
N ALA A 135 2.76 18.93 -8.46
CA ALA A 135 4.11 19.12 -8.99
C ALA A 135 4.37 18.38 -10.31
N GLY A 136 3.42 17.56 -10.79
CA GLY A 136 3.56 16.77 -12.02
C GLY A 136 4.49 15.56 -11.90
N ARG A 137 4.82 15.11 -10.68
CA ARG A 137 5.64 13.91 -10.44
C ARG A 137 4.87 12.61 -10.66
N ILE A 138 3.55 12.66 -10.45
CA ILE A 138 2.60 11.62 -10.85
C ILE A 138 1.55 12.26 -11.77
N ASP A 139 0.95 11.44 -12.63
CA ASP A 139 0.04 11.92 -13.68
C ASP A 139 -1.41 11.93 -13.21
N TYR A 140 -1.82 10.92 -12.45
CA TYR A 140 -3.17 10.80 -11.91
C TYR A 140 -3.24 9.96 -10.63
N LEU A 141 -4.35 10.03 -9.92
CA LEU A 141 -4.70 9.12 -8.83
C LEU A 141 -6.22 9.09 -8.62
N CYS A 142 -6.69 8.02 -7.99
CA CYS A 142 -8.06 7.87 -7.55
C CYS A 142 -8.09 8.21 -6.07
N THR A 143 -8.83 9.22 -5.64
CA THR A 143 -8.72 9.74 -4.28
C THR A 143 -10.03 10.31 -3.78
N TYR A 144 -10.06 10.62 -2.50
CA TYR A 144 -11.19 11.27 -1.87
C TYR A 144 -11.36 12.72 -2.37
N VAL A 145 -12.58 13.10 -2.71
CA VAL A 145 -12.98 14.45 -3.15
C VAL A 145 -12.55 15.51 -2.12
N SER A 146 -12.70 15.23 -0.83
CA SER A 146 -12.29 16.12 0.26
C SER A 146 -10.80 16.50 0.21
N ASN A 147 -9.94 15.57 -0.22
CA ASN A 147 -8.51 15.83 -0.36
C ASN A 147 -8.20 16.68 -1.59
N LEU A 148 -9.02 16.55 -2.65
CA LEU A 148 -8.76 17.16 -3.95
C LEU A 148 -9.27 18.61 -4.07
N ILE A 149 -10.33 18.98 -3.35
CA ILE A 149 -10.96 20.31 -3.42
C ILE A 149 -9.95 21.48 -3.37
N PRO A 150 -8.98 21.53 -2.43
CA PRO A 150 -8.03 22.64 -2.38
C PRO A 150 -7.15 22.72 -3.63
N ALA A 151 -6.72 21.57 -4.16
CA ALA A 151 -5.83 21.51 -5.33
C ALA A 151 -6.55 21.94 -6.62
N VAL A 152 -7.83 21.56 -6.77
CA VAL A 152 -8.69 21.98 -7.89
C VAL A 152 -9.00 23.47 -7.81
N LYS A 153 -9.38 23.98 -6.63
CA LYS A 153 -9.64 25.42 -6.44
C LYS A 153 -8.43 26.30 -6.76
N LYS A 154 -7.21 25.79 -6.53
CA LYS A 154 -5.95 26.48 -6.87
C LYS A 154 -5.52 26.28 -8.33
N GLY A 155 -6.23 25.46 -9.12
CA GLY A 155 -5.86 25.12 -10.50
C GLY A 155 -4.57 24.28 -10.59
N SER A 156 -4.16 23.64 -9.49
CA SER A 156 -2.94 22.83 -9.42
C SER A 156 -3.18 21.35 -9.78
N ALA A 157 -4.42 20.90 -9.76
CA ALA A 157 -4.88 19.60 -10.21
C ALA A 157 -6.30 19.75 -10.80
N LYS A 158 -6.79 18.71 -11.47
CA LYS A 158 -8.14 18.67 -12.01
C LYS A 158 -8.85 17.37 -11.68
N ALA A 159 -10.18 17.43 -11.63
CA ALA A 159 -11.05 16.28 -11.46
C ALA A 159 -11.58 15.88 -12.85
N VAL A 160 -11.29 14.65 -13.27
CA VAL A 160 -11.66 14.13 -14.61
C VAL A 160 -13.02 13.43 -14.56
N ALA A 161 -13.26 12.63 -13.52
CA ALA A 161 -14.51 11.90 -13.34
C ALA A 161 -14.78 11.61 -11.88
N THR A 162 -16.05 11.70 -11.48
CA THR A 162 -16.49 11.12 -10.19
C THR A 162 -16.53 9.61 -10.34
N LEU A 163 -15.99 8.88 -9.35
CA LEU A 163 -15.84 7.42 -9.45
C LEU A 163 -17.01 6.63 -8.87
N ALA A 164 -17.92 7.27 -8.14
CA ALA A 164 -19.15 6.61 -7.71
C ALA A 164 -20.29 6.75 -8.72
N ALA A 165 -21.39 6.05 -8.43
CA ALA A 165 -22.61 6.03 -9.24
C ALA A 165 -23.26 7.41 -9.50
N ALA A 166 -23.03 8.41 -8.64
CA ALA A 166 -23.60 9.75 -8.76
C ALA A 166 -22.50 10.83 -8.74
N ARG A 167 -22.82 12.01 -9.26
CA ARG A 167 -21.93 13.18 -9.15
C ARG A 167 -21.83 13.67 -7.71
N VAL A 168 -20.67 14.24 -7.36
CA VAL A 168 -20.52 14.92 -6.06
C VAL A 168 -21.03 16.35 -6.09
N ALA A 169 -21.71 16.76 -5.02
CA ALA A 169 -22.15 18.14 -4.86
C ALA A 169 -20.99 19.15 -4.86
N SER A 170 -19.79 18.74 -4.44
CA SER A 170 -18.60 19.61 -4.46
C SER A 170 -17.99 19.82 -5.85
N PHE A 171 -18.31 18.97 -6.83
CA PHE A 171 -17.89 19.09 -8.23
C PHE A 171 -19.09 18.78 -9.17
N PRO A 172 -20.11 19.65 -9.23
CA PRO A 172 -21.35 19.37 -9.96
C PRO A 172 -21.14 19.21 -11.47
N ASP A 173 -20.12 19.88 -12.02
CA ASP A 173 -19.78 19.85 -13.44
C ASP A 173 -18.99 18.60 -13.85
N VAL A 174 -18.44 17.85 -12.88
CA VAL A 174 -17.64 16.65 -13.15
C VAL A 174 -18.55 15.43 -13.22
N ALA A 175 -18.76 14.95 -14.45
CA ALA A 175 -19.55 13.76 -14.74
C ALA A 175 -18.98 12.49 -14.08
N THR A 176 -19.83 11.50 -13.85
CA THR A 176 -19.39 10.19 -13.33
C THR A 176 -18.64 9.38 -14.38
N ALA A 177 -17.85 8.40 -13.97
CA ALA A 177 -17.21 7.47 -14.88
C ALA A 177 -18.24 6.72 -15.75
N ASP A 178 -19.39 6.35 -15.19
CA ASP A 178 -20.50 5.71 -15.92
C ASP A 178 -21.11 6.66 -16.97
N GLU A 179 -21.41 7.91 -16.59
CA GLU A 179 -21.92 8.94 -17.50
C GLU A 179 -20.95 9.19 -18.68
N GLN A 180 -19.65 9.05 -18.43
CA GLN A 180 -18.58 9.25 -19.41
C GLN A 180 -18.20 7.97 -20.18
N GLY A 181 -18.95 6.87 -20.03
CA GLY A 181 -18.84 5.68 -20.88
C GLY A 181 -18.22 4.44 -20.23
N LEU A 182 -17.71 4.52 -18.99
CA LEU A 182 -17.30 3.33 -18.22
C LEU A 182 -18.50 2.72 -17.51
N LYS A 183 -19.36 2.04 -18.28
CA LYS A 183 -20.60 1.46 -17.76
C LYS A 183 -20.34 0.45 -16.65
N GLY A 184 -21.09 0.58 -15.56
CA GLY A 184 -20.95 -0.26 -14.37
C GLY A 184 -19.72 0.05 -13.51
N PHE A 185 -19.00 1.14 -13.79
CA PHE A 185 -17.92 1.62 -12.94
C PHE A 185 -18.50 2.31 -11.70
N ASP A 186 -18.34 1.67 -10.54
CA ASP A 186 -18.66 2.27 -9.24
C ASP A 186 -17.57 1.89 -8.24
N VAL A 187 -16.77 2.88 -7.86
CA VAL A 187 -15.85 2.83 -6.73
C VAL A 187 -16.25 3.93 -5.77
N SER A 188 -16.88 3.53 -4.69
CA SER A 188 -17.32 4.42 -3.62
C SER A 188 -16.72 3.98 -2.28
N ALA A 189 -15.83 4.80 -1.75
CA ALA A 189 -15.38 4.64 -0.39
C ALA A 189 -16.52 4.97 0.58
N TRP A 190 -16.67 4.12 1.60
CA TRP A 190 -17.55 4.34 2.74
C TRP A 190 -16.70 4.36 4.01
N ASN A 191 -17.17 5.07 5.03
CA ASN A 191 -16.53 5.11 6.34
C ASN A 191 -17.52 4.59 7.37
N ALA A 192 -17.04 3.86 8.36
CA ALA A 192 -17.85 3.43 9.49
C ALA A 192 -17.13 3.61 10.81
N LEU A 193 -17.91 3.87 11.84
CA LEU A 193 -17.57 3.73 13.23
C LEU A 193 -17.97 2.33 13.69
N PHE A 194 -17.01 1.63 14.30
CA PHE A 194 -17.23 0.33 14.92
C PHE A 194 -17.20 0.51 16.43
N LEU A 195 -18.19 -0.03 17.12
CA LEU A 195 -18.27 -0.01 18.57
C LEU A 195 -17.92 -1.39 19.14
N PRO A 196 -17.21 -1.47 20.29
CA PRO A 196 -17.02 -2.73 20.99
C PRO A 196 -18.37 -3.36 21.36
N LYS A 197 -18.42 -4.68 21.41
CA LYS A 197 -19.60 -5.42 21.91
C LYS A 197 -19.94 -4.92 23.32
N GLY A 198 -21.19 -4.50 23.53
CA GLY A 198 -21.67 -3.98 24.82
C GLY A 198 -21.54 -2.46 24.97
N ALA A 199 -21.08 -1.74 23.94
CA ALA A 199 -21.21 -0.29 23.93
C ALA A 199 -22.69 0.12 24.13
N PRO A 200 -22.98 1.15 24.96
CA PRO A 200 -24.32 1.66 25.11
C PRO A 200 -24.94 1.94 23.74
N ALA A 201 -26.22 1.58 23.57
CA ALA A 201 -26.92 1.84 22.32
C ALA A 201 -26.74 3.32 21.94
N ALA A 202 -26.38 3.57 20.68
CA ALA A 202 -26.28 4.93 20.19
C ALA A 202 -27.60 5.66 20.52
N PRO A 203 -27.57 6.90 21.06
CA PRO A 203 -28.80 7.62 21.33
C PRO A 203 -29.60 7.70 20.03
N THR A 204 -30.72 6.98 19.97
CA THR A 204 -31.65 7.08 18.85
C THR A 204 -32.14 8.51 18.81
N LYS A 205 -31.80 9.24 17.75
CA LYS A 205 -32.32 10.60 17.54
C LYS A 205 -33.85 10.54 17.63
N ARG A 206 -34.41 11.30 18.58
CA ARG A 206 -35.81 11.74 18.54
C ARG A 206 -35.97 12.82 17.49
#